data_AF-D3IUU1-F1
#
_entry.id   AF-D3IUU1-F1
#
_cell.length_a   1.000
_cell.length_b   1.000
_cell.length_c   1.000
_cell.angle_alpha   90.00
_cell.angle_beta   90.00
_cell.angle_gamma   90.00
#
_symmetry.space_group_name_H-M   'P 1'
#
loop_
_entity.id
_entity.type
_entity.pdbx_description
1 polymer ?
#
loop_
_entity_poly.entity_id
_entity_poly.type
_entity_poly.pdbx_seq_one_letter_code
_entity_poly.pdbx_strand_id
1 'polypeptide(L)'
;TKEDIIKLTSELQDLKNKITQTQANVVLANNLLQQTQGQVQQQQQLLNQLQEQVQDLEQQKQQLQQVVAQLQQAAQAAGQAQQELIAGIAAVIPAGAAGAAGAAGAAGAAGAAGAAGAAGAAGAAGAAGAEGENQNEGDEG
;
A
#
# COMPACT_ATOMS: atom_id res chain seq x y z
N THR A 1 -80.31 58.72 43.63
CA THR A 1 -81.38 59.30 42.76
C THR A 1 -81.67 58.34 41.62
N LYS A 2 -82.61 58.67 40.70
CA LYS A 2 -82.87 57.85 39.49
C LYS A 2 -81.62 57.68 38.62
N GLU A 3 -80.73 58.69 38.60
CA GLU A 3 -79.47 58.66 37.84
C GLU A 3 -78.48 57.64 38.41
N ASP A 4 -78.34 57.56 39.74
CA ASP A 4 -77.45 56.57 40.39
C ASP A 4 -77.86 55.13 40.04
N ILE A 5 -79.16 54.85 39.98
CA ILE A 5 -79.69 53.53 39.61
C ILE A 5 -79.33 53.18 38.16
N ILE A 6 -79.42 54.15 37.23
CA ILE A 6 -79.05 53.94 35.81
C ILE A 6 -77.56 53.67 35.69
N LYS A 7 -76.72 54.44 36.40
CA LYS A 7 -75.26 54.26 36.40
C LYS A 7 -74.86 52.89 36.93
N LEU A 8 -75.38 52.49 38.09
CA LEU A 8 -75.15 51.16 38.67
C LEU A 8 -75.62 50.03 37.75
N THR A 9 -76.73 50.21 37.05
CA THR A 9 -77.24 49.21 36.08
C THR A 9 -76.27 49.03 34.91
N SER A 10 -75.71 50.13 34.38
CA SER A 10 -74.70 50.08 33.31
C SER A 10 -73.41 49.39 33.78
N GLU A 11 -72.92 49.75 34.97
CA GLU A 11 -71.73 49.14 35.56
C GLU A 11 -71.92 47.63 35.80
N LEU A 12 -73.11 47.21 36.23
CA LEU A 12 -73.45 45.80 36.41
C LEU A 12 -73.47 45.05 35.07
N GLN A 13 -74.01 45.66 34.02
CA GLN A 13 -74.04 45.07 32.68
C GLN A 13 -72.63 44.95 32.09
N ASP A 14 -71.77 45.95 32.27
CA ASP A 14 -70.36 45.89 31.86
C ASP A 14 -69.59 44.82 32.62
N LEU A 15 -69.84 44.70 33.93
CA LEU A 15 -69.24 43.65 34.75
C LEU A 15 -69.67 42.26 34.28
N LYS A 16 -70.96 42.08 33.95
CA LYS A 16 -71.49 40.83 33.39
C LYS A 16 -70.81 40.48 32.06
N ASN A 17 -70.63 41.46 31.18
CA ASN A 17 -69.94 41.27 29.90
C ASN A 17 -68.48 40.86 30.12
N LYS A 18 -67.75 41.53 31.02
CA LYS A 18 -66.38 41.19 31.39
C LYS A 18 -66.27 39.77 31.96
N ILE A 19 -67.15 39.40 32.89
CA ILE A 19 -67.18 38.04 33.48
C ILE A 19 -67.38 36.99 32.39
N THR A 20 -68.30 37.23 31.45
CA THR A 20 -68.56 36.32 30.34
C THR A 20 -67.33 36.15 29.45
N GLN A 21 -66.64 37.26 29.14
CA GLN A 21 -65.40 37.24 28.37
C GLN A 21 -64.28 36.50 29.11
N THR A 22 -64.10 36.76 30.41
CA THR A 22 -63.11 36.06 31.24
C THR A 22 -63.39 34.56 31.27
N GLN A 23 -64.65 34.14 31.40
CA GLN A 23 -65.02 32.73 31.38
C GLN A 23 -64.68 32.08 30.03
N ALA A 24 -64.94 32.75 28.91
CA ALA A 24 -64.55 32.27 27.59
C ALA A 24 -63.02 32.11 27.46
N ASN A 25 -62.25 33.07 27.98
CA ASN A 25 -60.78 33.01 27.97
C ASN A 25 -60.25 31.85 28.83
N VAL A 26 -60.87 31.57 29.99
CA VAL A 26 -60.49 30.43 30.84
C VAL A 26 -60.74 29.10 30.13
N VAL A 27 -61.88 28.96 29.45
CA VAL A 27 -62.18 27.75 28.66
C VAL A 27 -61.15 27.57 27.54
N LEU A 28 -60.83 28.63 26.80
CA LEU A 28 -59.80 28.58 25.75
C LEU A 28 -58.43 28.19 26.32
N ALA A 29 -58.03 28.80 27.43
CA ALA A 29 -56.76 28.49 28.10
C ALA A 29 -56.70 27.02 28.54
N ASN A 30 -57.78 26.48 29.11
CA ASN A 30 -57.85 25.07 29.50
C ASN A 30 -57.77 24.12 28.30
N ASN A 31 -58.38 24.48 27.17
CA ASN A 31 -58.28 23.68 25.94
C ASN A 31 -56.85 23.69 25.39
N LEU A 32 -56.20 24.86 25.34
CA LEU A 32 -54.80 24.99 24.92
C LEU A 32 -53.85 24.22 25.85
N LEU A 33 -54.11 24.26 27.16
CA LEU A 33 -53.31 23.52 28.14
C LEU A 33 -53.42 22.01 27.91
N GLN A 34 -54.62 21.49 27.72
CA GLN A 34 -54.83 20.07 27.39
C GLN A 34 -54.16 19.68 26.08
N GLN A 35 -54.26 20.52 25.04
CA GLN A 35 -53.58 20.29 23.78
C GLN A 35 -52.06 20.24 23.96
N THR A 36 -51.50 21.20 24.71
CA THR A 36 -50.06 21.27 24.98
C THR A 36 -49.59 20.06 25.79
N GLN A 37 -50.37 19.62 26.77
CA GLN A 37 -50.06 18.39 27.53
C GLN A 37 -50.01 17.17 26.62
N GLY A 38 -50.97 17.03 25.69
CA GLY A 38 -50.95 15.96 24.70
C GLY A 38 -49.72 16.01 23.80
N GLN A 39 -49.32 17.20 23.35
CA GLN A 39 -48.10 17.39 22.55
C GLN A 39 -46.83 17.02 23.33
N VAL A 40 -46.73 17.42 24.60
CA VAL A 40 -45.58 17.07 25.46
C VAL A 40 -45.51 15.56 25.70
N GLN A 41 -46.65 14.90 25.93
CA GLN A 41 -46.70 13.45 26.08
C GLN A 41 -46.24 12.73 24.79
N GLN A 42 -46.71 13.18 23.63
CA GLN A 42 -46.27 12.65 22.35
C GLN A 42 -44.76 12.87 22.14
N GLN A 43 -44.25 14.06 22.47
CA GLN A 43 -42.82 14.35 22.36
C GLN A 43 -41.98 13.45 23.28
N GLN A 44 -42.46 13.17 24.50
CA GLN A 44 -41.77 12.29 25.43
C GLN A 44 -41.72 10.84 24.91
N GLN A 45 -42.80 10.36 24.29
CA GLN A 45 -42.82 9.05 23.65
C GLN A 45 -41.80 8.96 22.51
N LEU A 46 -41.75 10.00 21.66
CA LEU A 46 -40.76 10.07 20.58
C LEU A 46 -39.33 10.10 21.12
N LEU A 47 -39.09 10.84 22.21
CA LEU A 47 -37.78 10.92 22.84
C LEU A 47 -37.33 9.55 23.37
N ASN A 48 -38.23 8.80 23.99
CA ASN A 48 -37.93 7.45 24.49
C ASN A 48 -37.60 6.49 23.33
N GLN A 49 -38.37 6.54 22.25
CA GLN A 49 -38.09 5.74 21.04
C GLN A 49 -36.73 6.08 20.43
N LEU A 50 -36.39 7.37 20.37
CA LEU A 50 -35.09 7.80 19.84
C LEU A 50 -33.93 7.34 20.74
N GLN A 51 -34.12 7.38 22.07
CA GLN A 51 -33.12 6.87 23.02
C GLN A 51 -32.88 5.37 22.86
N GLU A 52 -33.93 4.59 22.59
CA GLU A 52 -33.84 3.16 22.33
C GLU A 52 -33.09 2.90 21.01
N GLN A 53 -33.45 3.60 19.94
CA GLN A 53 -32.75 3.50 18.65
C GLN A 53 -31.26 3.84 18.75
N VAL A 54 -30.90 4.85 19.55
CA VAL A 54 -29.49 5.22 19.78
C VAL A 54 -28.74 4.12 20.53
N GLN A 55 -29.37 3.47 21.52
CA GLN A 55 -28.77 2.35 22.23
C GLN A 55 -28.53 1.16 21.30
N ASP A 56 -29.49 0.84 20.43
CA ASP A 56 -29.34 -0.23 19.44
C ASP A 56 -28.22 0.06 18.44
N LEU A 57 -28.12 1.29 17.95
CA LEU A 57 -27.03 1.70 17.05
C LEU A 57 -25.67 1.59 17.72
N GLU A 58 -25.55 1.94 19.01
CA GLU A 58 -24.29 1.81 19.73
C GLU A 58 -23.92 0.33 19.94
N GLN A 59 -24.90 -0.54 20.20
CA GLN A 59 -24.67 -1.99 20.25
C GLN A 59 -24.23 -2.54 18.89
N GLN A 60 -24.89 -2.16 17.79
CA GLN A 60 -24.50 -2.56 16.44
C GLN A 60 -23.09 -2.10 16.09
N LYS A 61 -22.73 -0.87 16.47
CA LYS A 61 -21.37 -0.34 16.29
C LYS A 61 -20.34 -1.17 17.04
N GLN A 62 -20.62 -1.56 18.30
CA GLN A 62 -19.70 -2.41 19.07
C GLN A 62 -19.53 -3.80 18.43
N GLN A 63 -20.62 -4.40 17.95
CA GLN A 63 -20.56 -5.67 17.21
C GLN A 63 -19.70 -5.53 15.95
N LEU A 64 -19.90 -4.46 15.18
CA LEU A 64 -19.12 -4.21 13.97
C LEU A 64 -17.64 -4.02 14.27
N GLN A 65 -17.29 -3.32 15.36
CA GLN A 65 -15.89 -3.19 15.79
C GLN A 65 -15.25 -4.54 16.14
N GLN A 66 -16.00 -5.44 16.80
CA GLN A 66 -15.52 -6.80 17.07
C GLN A 66 -15.32 -7.59 15.79
N VAL A 67 -16.24 -7.51 14.83
CA VAL A 67 -16.11 -8.18 13.53
C VAL A 67 -14.88 -7.66 12.77
N VAL A 68 -14.65 -6.35 12.74
CA VAL A 68 -13.46 -5.76 12.11
C VAL A 68 -12.18 -6.27 12.76
N ALA A 69 -12.13 -6.34 14.10
CA ALA A 69 -10.97 -6.87 14.80
C ALA A 69 -10.71 -8.34 14.47
N GLN A 70 -11.76 -9.17 14.42
CA GLN A 70 -11.65 -10.58 14.04
C GLN A 70 -11.14 -10.75 12.60
N LEU A 71 -11.67 -9.97 11.65
CA LEU A 71 -11.22 -10.01 10.27
C LEU A 71 -9.76 -9.58 10.12
N GLN A 72 -9.31 -8.58 10.88
CA GLN A 72 -7.92 -8.14 10.85
C GLN A 72 -6.97 -9.21 11.41
N GLN A 73 -7.35 -9.89 12.49
CA GLN A 73 -6.60 -11.03 13.02
C GLN A 73 -6.56 -12.19 12.02
N ALA A 74 -7.69 -12.52 11.40
CA ALA A 74 -7.75 -13.57 10.39
C ALA A 74 -6.87 -13.26 9.18
N ALA A 75 -6.84 -12.00 8.72
CA ALA A 75 -5.98 -11.56 7.63
C ALA A 75 -4.48 -11.68 7.98
N GLN A 76 -4.09 -11.34 9.21
CA GLN A 76 -2.71 -11.51 9.68
C GLN A 76 -2.31 -12.98 9.74
N ALA A 77 -3.17 -13.83 10.31
CA ALA A 77 -2.94 -15.28 10.38
C ALA A 77 -2.83 -15.90 8.98
N ALA A 78 -3.68 -15.50 8.05
CA ALA A 78 -3.61 -15.95 6.66
C ALA A 78 -2.30 -15.53 5.98
N GLY A 79 -1.83 -14.30 6.21
CA GLY A 79 -0.55 -13.82 5.69
C GLY A 79 0.65 -14.60 6.25
N GLN A 80 0.64 -14.90 7.55
CA GLN A 80 1.67 -15.74 8.18
C GLN A 80 1.66 -17.16 7.62
N ALA A 81 0.49 -17.79 7.52
CA ALA A 81 0.36 -19.14 6.95
C ALA A 81 0.84 -19.19 5.48
N GLN A 82 0.59 -18.13 4.70
CA GLN A 82 1.10 -18.01 3.34
C GLN A 82 2.64 -17.92 3.33
N GLN A 83 3.24 -17.13 4.23
CA GLN A 83 4.69 -17.00 4.34
C GLN A 83 5.35 -18.34 4.73
N GLU A 84 4.74 -19.05 5.68
CA GLU A 84 5.19 -20.38 6.12
C GLU A 84 5.11 -21.40 4.97
N LEU A 85 4.02 -21.38 4.19
CA LEU A 85 3.88 -22.25 3.02
C LEU A 85 4.98 -21.97 1.97
N ILE A 86 5.25 -20.69 1.67
CA ILE A 86 6.31 -20.31 0.73
C ILE A 86 7.68 -20.77 1.24
N ALA A 87 7.97 -20.54 2.52
CA ALA A 87 9.23 -20.97 3.13
C ALA A 87 9.37 -22.50 3.11
N GLY A 88 8.29 -23.23 3.40
CA GLY A 88 8.24 -24.69 3.34
C GLY A 88 8.52 -25.23 1.93
N ILE A 89 7.89 -24.65 0.90
CA ILE A 89 8.15 -25.00 -0.51
C ILE A 89 9.60 -24.70 -0.89
N ALA A 90 10.12 -23.53 -0.53
CA ALA A 90 11.50 -23.16 -0.83
C ALA A 90 12.52 -24.13 -0.18
N ALA A 91 12.22 -24.69 0.99
CA ALA A 91 13.09 -25.65 1.66
C ALA A 91 13.17 -27.03 0.97
N VAL A 92 12.15 -27.43 0.22
CA VAL A 92 12.10 -28.75 -0.48
C VAL A 92 12.51 -28.68 -1.96
N ILE A 93 12.68 -27.48 -2.53
CA ILE A 93 13.23 -27.32 -3.87
C ILE A 93 14.77 -27.29 -3.78
N PRO A 94 15.50 -28.31 -4.27
CA PRO A 94 16.95 -28.27 -4.29
C PRO A 94 17.45 -27.14 -5.20
N ALA A 95 18.49 -26.42 -4.76
CA ALA A 95 19.15 -25.42 -5.60
C ALA A 95 19.64 -26.07 -6.90
N GLY A 96 19.39 -25.42 -8.04
CA GLY A 96 19.86 -25.90 -9.34
C GLY A 96 21.38 -26.04 -9.35
N ALA A 97 21.89 -27.09 -10.01
CA ALA A 97 23.32 -27.29 -10.17
C ALA A 97 23.97 -26.06 -10.85
N ALA A 98 25.17 -25.70 -10.42
CA ALA A 98 25.94 -24.64 -11.08
C ALA A 98 26.11 -24.98 -12.57
N GLY A 99 25.91 -23.99 -13.44
CA GLY A 99 26.12 -24.15 -14.88
C GLY A 99 27.55 -24.60 -15.17
N ALA A 100 27.73 -25.44 -16.19
CA ALA A 100 29.05 -25.89 -16.61
C ALA A 100 29.95 -24.70 -16.95
N ALA A 101 31.24 -24.79 -16.61
CA ALA A 101 32.23 -23.80 -17.00
C ALA A 101 32.24 -23.65 -18.53
N GLY A 102 32.31 -22.41 -19.03
CA GLY A 102 32.41 -22.14 -20.47
C GLY A 102 33.64 -22.81 -21.09
N ALA A 103 33.53 -23.23 -22.35
CA ALA A 103 34.64 -23.84 -23.07
C ALA A 103 35.87 -22.93 -23.08
N ALA A 104 37.06 -23.51 -22.93
CA ALA A 104 38.31 -22.78 -23.12
C ALA A 104 38.37 -22.19 -24.53
N GLY A 105 38.86 -20.94 -24.64
CA GLY A 105 39.07 -20.30 -25.93
C GLY A 105 40.03 -21.10 -26.81
N ALA A 106 39.84 -21.03 -28.13
CA ALA A 106 40.74 -21.70 -29.08
C ALA A 106 42.19 -21.23 -28.88
N ALA A 107 43.14 -22.16 -29.04
CA ALA A 107 44.55 -21.83 -29.08
C ALA A 107 44.82 -20.83 -30.22
N GLY A 108 45.69 -19.84 -29.96
CA GLY A 108 46.11 -18.88 -31.00
C GLY A 108 46.81 -19.58 -32.17
N ALA A 109 46.71 -19.00 -33.37
CA ALA A 109 47.38 -19.52 -34.55
C ALA A 109 48.89 -19.63 -34.33
N ALA A 110 49.51 -20.68 -34.89
CA ALA A 110 50.97 -20.80 -34.89
C ALA A 110 51.60 -19.59 -35.59
N GLY A 111 52.71 -19.10 -35.03
CA GLY A 111 53.47 -18.01 -35.66
C GLY A 111 53.98 -18.42 -37.05
N ALA A 112 54.10 -17.44 -37.94
CA ALA A 112 54.65 -17.68 -39.29
C ALA A 112 56.07 -18.27 -39.20
N ALA A 113 56.40 -19.18 -40.11
CA ALA A 113 57.75 -19.70 -40.24
C ALA A 113 58.74 -18.54 -40.51
N GLY A 114 59.90 -18.58 -39.86
CA GLY A 114 60.96 -17.60 -40.10
C GLY A 114 61.41 -17.61 -41.56
N ALA A 115 61.80 -16.44 -42.08
CA ALA A 115 62.34 -16.33 -43.43
C ALA A 115 63.58 -17.23 -43.60
N ALA A 116 63.71 -17.84 -44.78
CA ALA A 116 64.91 -18.59 -45.12
C ALA A 116 66.15 -17.68 -45.04
N GLY A 117 67.25 -18.22 -44.49
CA GLY A 117 68.52 -17.49 -44.42
C GLY A 117 69.03 -17.12 -45.82
N ALA A 118 69.70 -15.97 -45.92
CA ALA A 118 70.32 -15.54 -47.17
C ALA A 118 71.34 -16.59 -47.66
N ALA A 119 71.39 -16.82 -48.97
CA ALA A 119 72.40 -17.68 -49.56
C ALA A 119 73.81 -17.16 -49.22
N GLY A 120 74.72 -18.08 -48.88
CA GLY A 120 76.11 -17.74 -48.59
C GLY A 120 76.80 -17.11 -49.80
N ALA A 121 77.68 -16.14 -49.55
CA ALA A 121 78.48 -15.50 -50.60
C ALA A 121 79.34 -16.55 -51.33
N ALA A 122 79.45 -16.41 -52.66
CA ALA A 122 80.32 -17.26 -53.46
C ALA A 122 81.77 -17.17 -52.99
N GLY A 123 82.46 -18.31 -52.88
CA GLY A 123 83.87 -18.36 -52.49
C GLY A 123 84.78 -17.67 -53.51
N ALA A 124 85.82 -17.01 -53.01
CA ALA A 124 86.83 -16.37 -53.84
C ALA A 124 87.58 -17.41 -54.70
N ALA A 125 87.89 -17.06 -55.95
CA ALA A 125 88.67 -17.89 -56.85
C ALA A 125 90.09 -18.12 -56.28
N GLY A 126 90.59 -19.37 -56.35
CA GLY A 126 91.92 -19.72 -55.86
C GLY A 126 93.04 -19.12 -56.72
N ALA A 127 94.13 -18.70 -56.07
CA ALA A 127 95.33 -18.19 -56.74
C ALA A 127 96.07 -19.31 -57.49
N ALA A 128 96.61 -18.99 -58.67
CA ALA A 128 97.40 -19.90 -59.50
C ALA A 128 98.75 -20.24 -58.82
N GLY A 129 99.13 -21.52 -58.84
CA GLY A 129 100.37 -22.02 -58.24
C GLY A 129 101.61 -21.70 -59.08
N ALA A 130 102.73 -21.42 -58.41
CA ALA A 130 104.04 -21.28 -59.04
C ALA A 130 104.84 -22.59 -58.94
N GLU A 131 105.53 -22.85 -60.05
CA GLU A 131 106.28 -24.01 -60.53
C GLU A 131 107.34 -24.61 -59.57
N GLY A 132 107.51 -25.94 -59.62
CA GLY A 132 108.39 -26.71 -58.73
C GLY A 132 109.69 -27.23 -59.36
N GLU A 133 110.73 -27.20 -58.52
CA GLU A 133 111.73 -28.24 -58.22
C GLU A 133 112.66 -28.80 -59.32
N ASN A 134 113.95 -28.94 -58.95
CA ASN A 134 114.70 -30.21 -58.83
C ASN A 134 116.23 -29.97 -58.94
N GLN A 135 117.17 -30.74 -58.37
CA GLN A 135 117.30 -31.71 -57.27
C GLN A 135 118.83 -32.01 -57.16
N ASN A 136 119.32 -32.31 -55.95
CA ASN A 136 120.59 -33.04 -55.70
C ASN A 136 120.50 -34.46 -56.31
N GLU A 137 121.49 -35.32 -56.52
CA GLU A 137 122.65 -35.82 -55.75
C GLU A 137 123.30 -36.90 -56.68
N GLY A 138 124.61 -37.14 -56.76
CA GLY A 138 125.41 -37.92 -55.82
C GLY A 138 125.70 -39.34 -56.35
N ASP A 139 126.97 -39.74 -56.47
CA ASP A 139 127.51 -41.12 -56.44
C ASP A 139 129.05 -41.05 -56.61
N GLU A 140 129.95 -41.83 -56.01
CA GLU A 140 129.91 -43.04 -55.18
C GLU A 140 131.39 -43.29 -54.72
N GLY A 141 131.63 -43.92 -53.56
CA GLY A 141 132.94 -44.55 -53.22
C GLY A 141 133.69 -44.02 -51.99
#